data_AF-A0A2V9DQR9-F1
#
_entry.id   AF-A0A2V9DQR9-F1
#
_cell.length_a   1.000
_cell.length_b   1.000
_cell.length_c   1.000
_cell.angle_alpha   90.00
_cell.angle_beta   90.00
_cell.angle_gamma   90.00
#
_symmetry.space_group_name_H-M   'P 1'
#
loop_
_entity.id
_entity.type
_entity.pdbx_description
1 polymer ?
#
loop_
_entity_poly.entity_id
_entity_poly.type
_entity_poly.pdbx_seq_one_letter_code
_entity_poly.pdbx_strand_id
1 'polypeptide(L)'
;MVTLPLVATTDAYRVRLSLTSTSASPLQCAVTKNEPANPLDFALTKSLDLKPFEMSTYKKRGWALRDQEVGRQRSADAKEVEEEKQAESFQQKYCPVPFRLGSCSPGRVAYNLVDVGFRIYPGTWLAALVLAATAGLAAQAHNPLQNFAQASPAHVVPEQGAPAQSAPGPKGKIIAINATGSRRYPSGQIAAVSGLRVGDAAGREELQAAADRLAQLGPFATAGYRFSSRGEDITVEFKVEDAPAVPVSFDNFPWFTDAELTDALKQGVTLFDGTAPEQGSILDAMTEALQKLVASHGIQGTVERALMAEPGGDRMVQQFSVAGANLQIEAVKLGDALATDSKRVRDRVSDLVGKSFSRFAIEVFCVEQVRPVYLERGHLRVQIGKPKAGFTGDPNRPLPSSVLVQIPIEPGPAYLWGGVEWRGNAAFGPAALNEFLSLKTGELADGLKIAGAWERVRDEYGRRGYLDLKLEPQPVFDDAAKRVSYSVTIAEGPTYRMGELVITGLSLAAERKLTEAWRMPRGQVFDRLYFDEFLATGIKQTFADYVIHPERPGHWLRTHPETGTVDVLLDFK
;
A
#
# COMPACT_ATOMS: atom_id res chain seq x y z
N MET A 1 -32.00 -17.95 68.84
CA MET A 1 -32.42 -18.46 70.16
C MET A 1 -32.88 -19.91 69.96
N VAL A 2 -32.77 -20.79 70.97
CA VAL A 2 -33.23 -22.20 70.96
C VAL A 2 -32.40 -23.21 70.11
N THR A 3 -31.51 -23.92 70.81
CA THR A 3 -31.33 -25.40 70.92
C THR A 3 -31.24 -26.37 69.71
N LEU A 4 -30.24 -27.28 69.82
CA LEU A 4 -29.94 -28.56 69.12
C LEU A 4 -30.99 -29.70 69.40
N PRO A 5 -30.81 -31.03 69.09
CA PRO A 5 -29.76 -31.81 68.35
C PRO A 5 -30.32 -32.88 67.33
N LEU A 6 -29.51 -33.94 67.01
CA LEU A 6 -29.75 -35.28 66.37
C LEU A 6 -29.22 -35.46 64.91
N VAL A 7 -28.71 -36.62 64.44
CA VAL A 7 -28.13 -37.86 65.08
C VAL A 7 -27.20 -38.60 64.07
N ALA A 8 -26.53 -39.72 64.40
CA ALA A 8 -25.45 -40.34 63.59
C ALA A 8 -25.56 -41.88 63.29
N THR A 9 -24.90 -42.34 62.19
CA THR A 9 -24.47 -43.72 61.76
C THR A 9 -23.52 -43.60 60.52
N THR A 10 -22.53 -44.40 60.08
CA THR A 10 -22.00 -45.81 60.24
C THR A 10 -22.74 -46.94 59.49
N ASP A 11 -22.16 -47.84 58.65
CA ASP A 11 -20.80 -48.09 58.08
C ASP A 11 -21.01 -48.92 56.72
N ALA A 12 -20.18 -49.71 56.01
CA ALA A 12 -18.86 -50.37 56.21
C ALA A 12 -18.16 -50.87 54.90
N TYR A 13 -16.84 -50.68 54.81
CA TYR A 13 -15.75 -51.52 54.23
C TYR A 13 -15.86 -52.44 52.98
N ARG A 14 -14.87 -52.29 52.04
CA ARG A 14 -13.78 -53.27 51.67
C ARG A 14 -12.88 -52.71 50.52
N VAL A 15 -11.53 -52.64 50.60
CA VAL A 15 -10.47 -53.69 50.42
C VAL A 15 -10.38 -54.20 48.95
N ARG A 16 -9.24 -54.21 48.20
CA ARG A 16 -7.78 -54.29 48.48
C ARG A 16 -6.91 -53.60 47.39
N LEU A 17 -5.58 -53.51 47.57
CA LEU A 17 -4.57 -52.96 46.62
C LEU A 17 -3.64 -54.03 45.99
N SER A 18 -2.96 -53.68 44.89
CA SER A 18 -1.81 -54.39 44.29
C SER A 18 -0.85 -53.41 43.56
N LEU A 19 0.47 -53.67 43.56
CA LEU A 19 1.53 -52.78 43.04
C LEU A 19 2.74 -53.55 42.45
N THR A 20 3.27 -53.09 41.31
CA THR A 20 4.61 -53.33 40.68
C THR A 20 4.68 -52.47 39.40
N SER A 21 5.79 -51.94 38.87
CA SER A 21 7.24 -51.91 39.20
C SER A 21 7.87 -50.74 38.39
N THR A 22 8.69 -49.80 38.89
CA THR A 22 10.11 -49.85 39.30
C THR A 22 11.08 -49.16 38.31
N SER A 23 11.89 -48.22 38.82
CA SER A 23 13.12 -47.61 38.26
C SER A 23 13.02 -46.62 37.08
N ALA A 24 14.00 -45.71 37.01
CA ALA A 24 14.09 -44.60 36.07
C ALA A 24 15.55 -44.16 35.85
N SER A 25 15.82 -43.42 34.77
CA SER A 25 17.01 -42.55 34.62
C SER A 25 16.74 -41.42 33.60
N PRO A 26 17.42 -40.26 33.66
CA PRO A 26 16.81 -39.00 33.23
C PRO A 26 17.52 -38.23 32.11
N LEU A 27 16.75 -37.47 31.31
CA LEU A 27 17.21 -36.27 30.60
C LEU A 27 16.13 -35.18 30.60
N GLN A 28 16.41 -34.07 31.27
CA GLN A 28 15.87 -32.73 31.04
C GLN A 28 17.10 -31.81 30.82
N CYS A 29 17.06 -30.63 30.19
CA CYS A 29 15.94 -29.77 29.77
C CYS A 29 16.26 -29.13 28.40
N ALA A 30 15.23 -28.80 27.59
CA ALA A 30 15.20 -27.54 26.81
C ALA A 30 13.83 -27.31 26.14
N VAL A 31 13.28 -26.12 26.37
CA VAL A 31 12.04 -25.53 25.84
C VAL A 31 11.78 -25.80 24.34
N THR A 32 10.62 -26.38 24.02
CA THR A 32 10.07 -26.37 22.66
C THR A 32 9.31 -25.07 22.40
N LYS A 33 9.89 -24.17 21.60
CA LYS A 33 9.17 -23.07 20.93
C LYS A 33 9.33 -23.21 19.42
N ASN A 34 8.38 -23.90 18.78
CA ASN A 34 8.18 -23.87 17.32
C ASN A 34 6.71 -23.53 17.06
N GLU A 35 6.42 -22.23 17.11
CA GLU A 35 5.17 -21.63 16.65
C GLU A 35 5.44 -21.08 15.25
N PRO A 36 4.71 -21.50 14.20
CA PRO A 36 5.00 -21.10 12.83
C PRO A 36 4.73 -19.60 12.62
N ALA A 37 5.66 -18.91 11.95
CA ALA A 37 5.58 -17.47 11.75
C ALA A 37 4.38 -17.05 10.86
N ASN A 38 3.89 -15.83 11.11
CA ASN A 38 2.73 -15.22 10.49
C ASN A 38 2.82 -15.17 8.93
N PRO A 39 1.87 -15.75 8.18
CA PRO A 39 1.95 -15.85 6.72
C PRO A 39 1.41 -14.60 6.01
N LEU A 40 2.19 -13.52 5.91
CA LEU A 40 1.82 -12.30 5.17
C LEU A 40 2.68 -11.92 3.96
N ASP A 41 3.78 -12.63 3.68
CA ASP A 41 4.71 -12.33 2.57
C ASP A 41 4.66 -13.32 1.37
N PHE A 42 3.66 -14.22 1.30
CA PHE A 42 3.61 -15.27 0.27
C PHE A 42 2.28 -15.46 -0.47
N ALA A 43 1.32 -14.53 -0.30
CA ALA A 43 0.01 -14.62 -0.96
C ALA A 43 0.01 -14.16 -2.44
N LEU A 44 0.92 -13.26 -2.82
CA LEU A 44 0.81 -12.48 -4.07
C LEU A 44 1.39 -13.18 -5.31
N THR A 45 2.23 -14.21 -5.15
CA THR A 45 2.93 -14.91 -6.25
C THR A 45 2.22 -16.15 -6.78
N LYS A 46 1.10 -16.59 -6.19
CA LYS A 46 0.36 -17.81 -6.61
C LYS A 46 -0.96 -17.59 -7.35
N SER A 47 -1.44 -16.35 -7.47
CA SER A 47 -2.75 -16.05 -8.07
C SER A 47 -2.69 -15.78 -9.59
N LEU A 48 -1.52 -15.46 -10.16
CA LEU A 48 -1.39 -14.93 -11.53
C LEU A 48 -0.64 -15.83 -12.53
N ASP A 49 -0.09 -16.97 -12.09
CA ASP A 49 0.65 -17.96 -12.90
C ASP A 49 1.74 -17.36 -13.84
N LEU A 50 2.34 -16.25 -13.41
CA LEU A 50 3.43 -15.57 -14.12
C LEU A 50 4.78 -16.18 -13.73
N LYS A 51 5.52 -16.68 -14.71
CA LYS A 51 6.92 -17.07 -14.51
C LYS A 51 7.78 -15.85 -14.14
N PRO A 52 8.73 -15.96 -13.20
CA PRO A 52 9.69 -14.89 -12.95
C PRO A 52 10.57 -14.64 -14.19
N PHE A 53 10.99 -13.38 -14.36
CA PHE A 53 11.89 -12.98 -15.46
C PHE A 53 13.31 -13.54 -15.24
N GLU A 54 13.74 -14.47 -16.09
CA GLU A 54 15.17 -14.76 -16.27
C GLU A 54 15.79 -13.76 -17.25
N MET A 55 16.82 -13.04 -16.83
CA MET A 55 17.66 -12.25 -17.75
C MET A 55 18.63 -13.18 -18.49
N SER A 56 18.79 -12.95 -19.79
CA SER A 56 19.56 -13.82 -20.68
C SER A 56 21.07 -13.78 -20.41
N THR A 57 21.58 -14.87 -19.80
CA THR A 57 23.02 -15.02 -19.52
C THR A 57 23.84 -15.35 -20.76
N TYR A 58 25.03 -14.77 -20.84
CA TYR A 58 25.91 -14.84 -22.01
C TYR A 58 26.53 -16.24 -22.18
N LYS A 59 26.29 -16.90 -23.32
CA LYS A 59 26.67 -18.32 -23.52
C LYS A 59 28.16 -18.47 -23.90
N LYS A 60 29.04 -18.59 -22.90
CA LYS A 60 30.45 -18.95 -23.09
C LYS A 60 30.59 -20.44 -23.41
N ARG A 61 31.39 -20.80 -24.43
CA ARG A 61 31.51 -22.20 -24.91
C ARG A 61 32.38 -23.05 -23.99
N GLY A 62 31.99 -24.31 -23.81
CA GLY A 62 32.81 -25.38 -23.22
C GLY A 62 32.25 -26.74 -23.64
N TRP A 63 33.09 -27.61 -24.21
CA TRP A 63 32.71 -28.97 -24.62
C TRP A 63 32.97 -29.99 -23.52
N ALA A 64 32.10 -30.99 -23.38
CA ALA A 64 32.39 -32.27 -22.73
C ALA A 64 31.60 -33.39 -23.43
N LEU A 65 32.24 -34.56 -23.55
CA LEU A 65 31.82 -35.68 -24.42
C LEU A 65 30.52 -36.38 -23.98
N ARG A 66 29.81 -36.96 -24.95
CA ARG A 66 29.52 -38.40 -24.91
C ARG A 66 29.25 -39.00 -26.31
N ASP A 67 29.76 -40.21 -26.50
CA ASP A 67 29.45 -41.18 -27.57
C ASP A 67 28.03 -41.79 -27.35
N GLN A 68 27.40 -42.69 -28.14
CA GLN A 68 27.68 -43.56 -29.31
C GLN A 68 26.25 -43.94 -29.87
N GLU A 69 25.92 -44.44 -31.07
CA GLU A 69 26.60 -44.76 -32.35
C GLU A 69 25.53 -44.97 -33.48
N VAL A 70 25.96 -45.32 -34.71
CA VAL A 70 25.19 -45.87 -35.87
C VAL A 70 24.05 -45.00 -36.47
N GLY A 71 24.01 -44.68 -37.78
CA GLY A 71 25.01 -44.87 -38.85
C GLY A 71 24.43 -44.88 -40.28
N ARG A 72 25.34 -45.10 -41.26
CA ARG A 72 25.12 -45.62 -42.63
C ARG A 72 24.98 -44.68 -43.87
N GLN A 73 26.15 -44.27 -44.38
CA GLN A 73 26.60 -44.33 -45.80
C GLN A 73 26.06 -43.38 -46.90
N ARG A 74 27.03 -42.77 -47.63
CA ARG A 74 27.02 -42.29 -49.06
C ARG A 74 26.20 -41.03 -49.41
N SER A 75 26.58 -40.20 -50.40
CA SER A 75 27.89 -39.96 -51.05
C SER A 75 27.86 -38.77 -52.04
N ALA A 76 28.91 -37.93 -52.01
CA ALA A 76 29.45 -37.11 -53.11
C ALA A 76 28.68 -35.89 -53.69
N ASP A 77 29.50 -34.85 -53.96
CA ASP A 77 29.43 -33.80 -55.00
C ASP A 77 28.51 -32.57 -54.95
N ALA A 78 29.14 -31.48 -55.42
CA ALA A 78 28.63 -30.25 -56.06
C ALA A 78 28.34 -28.97 -55.22
N LYS A 79 29.09 -27.91 -55.61
CA LYS A 79 28.84 -26.46 -55.49
C LYS A 79 28.91 -25.75 -54.13
N GLU A 80 30.12 -25.26 -53.87
CA GLU A 80 30.40 -23.92 -53.33
C GLU A 80 30.17 -22.84 -54.43
N VAL A 81 30.29 -21.54 -54.08
CA VAL A 81 30.07 -20.29 -54.88
C VAL A 81 28.68 -19.62 -54.70
N GLU A 82 28.68 -18.27 -54.69
CA GLU A 82 27.62 -17.32 -54.29
C GLU A 82 27.19 -17.42 -52.79
N GLU A 83 27.16 -16.37 -51.95
CA GLU A 83 27.45 -14.93 -52.12
C GLU A 83 28.29 -14.38 -50.94
N GLU A 84 29.56 -14.04 -51.16
CA GLU A 84 30.36 -13.18 -50.25
C GLU A 84 30.98 -12.01 -51.05
N LYS A 85 30.13 -11.22 -51.72
CA LYS A 85 30.63 -10.23 -52.71
C LYS A 85 29.79 -8.98 -52.97
N GLN A 86 29.11 -8.45 -51.95
CA GLN A 86 28.39 -7.16 -52.11
C GLN A 86 28.42 -6.24 -50.88
N ALA A 87 29.61 -6.04 -50.30
CA ALA A 87 29.84 -5.11 -49.18
C ALA A 87 30.92 -4.04 -49.45
N GLU A 88 31.41 -3.89 -50.69
CA GLU A 88 32.57 -3.03 -50.98
C GLU A 88 32.50 -2.28 -52.33
N SER A 89 31.41 -1.55 -52.58
CA SER A 89 31.34 -0.58 -53.68
C SER A 89 30.18 0.42 -53.51
N PHE A 90 30.44 1.60 -52.89
CA PHE A 90 29.86 2.90 -53.30
C PHE A 90 30.40 4.12 -52.50
N GLN A 91 31.73 4.28 -52.34
CA GLN A 91 32.28 5.37 -51.50
C GLN A 91 33.51 6.11 -52.07
N GLN A 92 33.49 6.49 -53.36
CA GLN A 92 34.57 7.33 -53.93
C GLN A 92 34.12 8.28 -55.07
N LYS A 93 33.49 9.40 -54.68
CA LYS A 93 33.30 10.67 -55.44
C LYS A 93 32.59 11.66 -54.49
N TYR A 94 33.12 12.81 -54.08
CA TYR A 94 34.35 13.54 -54.44
C TYR A 94 35.06 14.08 -53.18
N CYS A 95 36.33 14.46 -53.28
CA CYS A 95 37.07 15.24 -52.27
C CYS A 95 38.07 16.16 -52.98
N PRO A 96 38.37 17.36 -52.44
CA PRO A 96 39.69 17.51 -51.79
C PRO A 96 39.74 18.45 -50.55
N VAL A 97 40.21 17.90 -49.41
CA VAL A 97 41.18 18.42 -48.38
C VAL A 97 41.36 19.93 -48.04
N PRO A 98 41.92 20.32 -46.85
CA PRO A 98 42.31 19.53 -45.67
C PRO A 98 41.94 20.11 -44.25
N PHE A 99 42.02 19.23 -43.23
CA PHE A 99 42.40 19.45 -41.81
C PHE A 99 41.98 20.71 -41.02
N ARG A 100 41.29 20.48 -39.89
CA ARG A 100 41.82 20.76 -38.54
C ARG A 100 41.15 19.87 -37.47
N LEU A 101 41.85 19.65 -36.35
CA LEU A 101 41.39 18.85 -35.22
C LEU A 101 40.44 19.65 -34.30
N GLY A 102 39.40 18.98 -33.78
CA GLY A 102 38.50 19.49 -32.75
C GLY A 102 37.77 18.34 -32.07
N SER A 103 37.93 18.18 -30.76
CA SER A 103 37.40 17.06 -29.98
C SER A 103 36.01 17.34 -29.44
N CYS A 104 35.07 16.39 -29.60
CA CYS A 104 33.84 16.33 -28.80
C CYS A 104 33.29 14.90 -28.74
N SER A 105 32.91 14.44 -27.54
CA SER A 105 32.42 13.08 -27.30
C SER A 105 30.89 12.98 -27.46
N PRO A 106 30.35 11.94 -28.13
CA PRO A 106 28.91 11.77 -28.28
C PRO A 106 28.29 11.04 -27.07
N GLY A 107 27.87 11.80 -26.06
CA GLY A 107 27.09 11.26 -24.94
C GLY A 107 25.66 10.91 -25.35
N ARG A 108 25.34 9.61 -25.50
CA ARG A 108 23.95 9.14 -25.67
C ARG A 108 23.28 8.99 -24.31
N VAL A 109 22.41 9.92 -23.94
CA VAL A 109 21.50 9.76 -22.79
C VAL A 109 20.38 8.80 -23.20
N ALA A 110 20.31 7.64 -22.54
CA ALA A 110 19.18 6.72 -22.65
C ALA A 110 18.14 7.08 -21.59
N TYR A 111 16.91 7.39 -22.02
CA TYR A 111 15.80 7.66 -21.11
C TYR A 111 15.23 6.35 -20.57
N ASN A 112 15.74 5.87 -19.43
CA ASN A 112 15.09 4.83 -18.63
C ASN A 112 13.90 5.44 -17.90
N LEU A 113 12.69 5.17 -18.38
CA LEU A 113 11.45 5.76 -17.88
C LEU A 113 10.78 4.86 -16.82
N VAL A 114 11.53 4.53 -15.76
CA VAL A 114 11.09 3.74 -14.59
C VAL A 114 11.76 4.26 -13.31
N ASP A 115 11.35 5.45 -12.85
CA ASP A 115 11.33 5.84 -11.43
C ASP A 115 10.54 7.15 -11.29
N VAL A 116 9.22 7.10 -11.55
CA VAL A 116 8.29 8.17 -11.12
C VAL A 116 7.95 7.89 -9.67
N GLY A 117 8.86 8.30 -8.77
CA GLY A 117 8.72 8.06 -7.34
C GLY A 117 7.56 8.85 -6.75
N PHE A 118 6.40 8.21 -6.61
CA PHE A 118 5.31 8.70 -5.76
C PHE A 118 5.84 8.98 -4.36
N ARG A 119 5.87 10.25 -3.97
CA ARG A 119 6.55 10.71 -2.76
C ARG A 119 5.54 11.09 -1.68
N ILE A 120 5.34 10.16 -0.75
CA ILE A 120 4.46 10.30 0.42
C ILE A 120 4.76 11.62 1.15
N TYR A 121 3.74 12.47 1.27
CA TYR A 121 3.81 13.65 2.14
C TYR A 121 3.74 13.24 3.62
N PRO A 122 4.66 13.69 4.49
CA PRO A 122 4.56 13.42 5.93
C PRO A 122 3.45 14.27 6.56
N GLY A 123 2.27 13.65 6.75
CA GLY A 123 1.03 14.34 7.10
C GLY A 123 0.42 14.05 8.48
N THR A 124 1.05 13.20 9.32
CA THR A 124 0.45 12.72 10.59
C THR A 124 1.43 12.72 11.77
N TRP A 125 1.51 13.85 12.47
CA TRP A 125 2.01 13.88 13.86
C TRP A 125 0.82 13.69 14.82
N LEU A 126 0.60 12.45 15.31
CA LEU A 126 -0.03 12.09 16.60
C LEU A 126 -0.47 10.61 16.63
N ALA A 127 0.33 9.70 17.23
CA ALA A 127 -0.11 8.44 17.88
C ALA A 127 1.07 7.54 18.33
N ALA A 128 1.94 7.99 19.24
CA ALA A 128 3.07 7.18 19.72
C ALA A 128 3.53 7.50 21.16
N LEU A 129 2.62 7.54 22.15
CA LEU A 129 3.00 7.89 23.53
C LEU A 129 2.11 7.30 24.64
N VAL A 130 2.07 5.96 24.79
CA VAL A 130 2.05 5.25 26.10
C VAL A 130 2.56 3.81 25.89
N LEU A 131 3.76 3.47 26.41
CA LEU A 131 4.15 2.15 26.97
C LEU A 131 5.70 2.00 27.11
N ALA A 132 6.31 2.71 28.05
CA ALA A 132 7.72 2.47 28.45
C ALA A 132 8.05 3.07 29.83
N ALA A 133 7.43 2.59 30.91
CA ALA A 133 7.67 3.16 32.26
C ALA A 133 7.53 2.15 33.40
N THR A 134 8.41 1.14 33.49
CA THR A 134 8.94 0.55 34.75
C THR A 134 9.92 -0.58 34.47
N ALA A 135 11.21 -0.24 34.35
CA ALA A 135 12.31 -1.21 34.33
C ALA A 135 13.53 -0.58 35.00
N GLY A 136 13.61 -0.68 36.33
CA GLY A 136 14.63 0.03 37.12
C GLY A 136 15.00 -0.71 38.40
N LEU A 137 16.16 -1.38 38.35
CA LEU A 137 16.93 -1.93 39.48
C LEU A 137 16.23 -2.84 40.50
N ALA A 138 16.55 -4.14 40.42
CA ALA A 138 16.74 -4.96 41.62
C ALA A 138 17.79 -6.05 41.33
N ALA A 139 19.00 -5.90 41.85
CA ALA A 139 20.06 -6.91 41.75
C ALA A 139 20.95 -6.87 43.00
N GLN A 140 20.76 -7.80 43.95
CA GLN A 140 21.77 -8.16 44.93
C GLN A 140 21.48 -9.48 45.67
N ALA A 141 22.57 -10.21 45.94
CA ALA A 141 22.81 -11.16 47.03
C ALA A 141 21.76 -12.25 47.37
N HIS A 142 22.14 -13.51 47.14
CA HIS A 142 21.79 -14.60 48.07
C HIS A 142 22.48 -14.38 49.43
N ASN A 143 21.78 -14.70 50.53
CA ASN A 143 22.39 -15.42 51.64
C ASN A 143 21.30 -16.14 52.47
N PRO A 144 21.39 -17.46 52.71
CA PRO A 144 20.45 -18.18 53.58
C PRO A 144 20.88 -18.11 55.05
N LEU A 145 19.96 -18.30 56.00
CA LEU A 145 20.21 -18.99 57.29
C LEU A 145 18.92 -19.19 58.11
N GLN A 146 18.89 -20.30 58.86
CA GLN A 146 18.16 -20.55 60.12
C GLN A 146 16.62 -20.50 60.17
N ASN A 147 16.03 -21.71 60.20
CA ASN A 147 14.78 -22.02 60.89
C ASN A 147 14.84 -21.65 62.40
N PHE A 148 13.69 -21.43 63.04
CA PHE A 148 13.24 -22.23 64.22
C PHE A 148 11.80 -21.91 64.64
N ALA A 149 11.01 -22.96 64.94
CA ALA A 149 9.78 -22.98 65.77
C ALA A 149 8.54 -22.17 65.28
N GLN A 150 7.28 -22.54 65.56
CA GLN A 150 6.70 -23.79 66.10
C GLN A 150 5.20 -23.90 65.76
N ALA A 151 4.67 -25.13 65.75
CA ALA A 151 3.26 -25.55 65.95
C ALA A 151 2.12 -24.84 65.18
N SER A 152 1.47 -25.58 64.28
CA SER A 152 0.10 -25.30 63.79
C SER A 152 -0.94 -26.06 64.61
N PRO A 153 -2.16 -25.51 64.77
CA PRO A 153 -3.40 -26.27 64.69
C PRO A 153 -4.04 -26.13 63.29
N ALA A 154 -4.89 -27.08 62.90
CA ALA A 154 -5.45 -27.12 61.55
C ALA A 154 -6.47 -25.98 61.26
N HIS A 155 -6.61 -25.65 59.98
CA HIS A 155 -7.76 -24.92 59.47
C HIS A 155 -8.40 -25.67 58.30
N VAL A 156 -9.73 -25.57 58.22
CA VAL A 156 -10.56 -26.28 57.23
C VAL A 156 -10.37 -25.62 55.86
N VAL A 157 -10.26 -26.44 54.81
CA VAL A 157 -10.31 -25.98 53.42
C VAL A 157 -11.79 -25.76 53.03
N PRO A 158 -12.22 -24.54 52.66
CA PRO A 158 -13.50 -24.33 52.01
C PRO A 158 -13.41 -24.76 50.55
N GLU A 159 -14.44 -25.44 50.04
CA GLU A 159 -14.57 -25.69 48.60
C GLU A 159 -14.63 -24.36 47.82
N GLN A 160 -13.98 -24.32 46.65
CA GLN A 160 -14.09 -23.20 45.73
C GLN A 160 -15.46 -23.25 45.06
N GLY A 161 -16.39 -22.42 45.56
CA GLY A 161 -17.69 -22.22 44.91
C GLY A 161 -17.54 -21.74 43.47
N ALA A 162 -18.36 -22.27 42.58
CA ALA A 162 -18.44 -21.84 41.18
C ALA A 162 -18.71 -20.31 41.09
N PRO A 163 -18.24 -19.63 40.03
CA PRO A 163 -18.47 -18.19 39.88
C PRO A 163 -19.97 -17.88 39.87
N ALA A 164 -20.41 -17.13 40.89
CA ALA A 164 -21.81 -16.76 41.02
C ALA A 164 -22.23 -15.88 39.83
N GLN A 165 -23.19 -16.37 39.04
CA GLN A 165 -23.85 -15.57 38.02
C GLN A 165 -24.53 -14.38 38.71
N SER A 166 -24.18 -13.16 38.30
CA SER A 166 -24.87 -11.96 38.74
C SER A 166 -26.34 -12.06 38.35
N ALA A 167 -27.25 -11.91 39.31
CA ALA A 167 -28.68 -11.91 39.03
C ALA A 167 -29.02 -10.80 38.01
N PRO A 168 -29.87 -11.07 37.01
CA PRO A 168 -30.20 -10.08 35.97
C PRO A 168 -30.69 -8.77 36.60
N GLY A 169 -30.09 -7.65 36.18
CA GLY A 169 -30.52 -6.33 36.62
C GLY A 169 -31.97 -6.04 36.23
N PRO A 170 -32.69 -5.17 36.97
CA PRO A 170 -34.06 -4.81 36.64
C PRO A 170 -34.15 -4.27 35.21
N LYS A 171 -35.01 -4.88 34.40
CA LYS A 171 -35.27 -4.48 33.02
C LYS A 171 -36.45 -3.52 32.97
N GLY A 172 -36.37 -2.55 32.07
CA GLY A 172 -37.45 -1.62 31.78
C GLY A 172 -37.79 -1.59 30.30
N LYS A 173 -38.96 -1.07 29.97
CA LYS A 173 -39.50 -1.00 28.61
C LYS A 173 -38.92 0.18 27.85
N ILE A 174 -38.26 -0.05 26.73
CA ILE A 174 -37.73 1.04 25.89
C ILE A 174 -38.91 1.83 25.28
N ILE A 175 -39.00 3.13 25.59
CA ILE A 175 -39.97 4.06 24.98
C ILE A 175 -39.35 4.94 23.89
N ALA A 176 -38.03 5.14 23.89
CA ALA A 176 -37.32 5.91 22.88
C ALA A 176 -35.85 5.48 22.76
N ILE A 177 -35.34 5.47 21.53
CA ILE A 177 -33.92 5.23 21.21
C ILE A 177 -33.46 6.41 20.35
N ASN A 178 -32.45 7.14 20.83
CA ASN A 178 -31.81 8.23 20.11
C ASN A 178 -30.30 7.97 19.99
N ALA A 179 -29.65 8.61 19.03
CA ALA A 179 -28.19 8.64 18.92
C ALA A 179 -27.67 10.06 18.63
N THR A 180 -26.54 10.43 19.24
CA THR A 180 -25.87 11.74 19.06
C THR A 180 -24.37 11.59 18.79
N GLY A 181 -23.77 12.59 18.16
CA GLY A 181 -22.32 12.69 17.86
C GLY A 181 -21.96 12.41 16.39
N SER A 182 -22.61 11.42 15.78
CA SER A 182 -22.51 11.16 14.33
C SER A 182 -22.94 12.37 13.49
N ARG A 183 -22.17 12.64 12.42
CA ARG A 183 -22.46 13.62 11.37
C ARG A 183 -22.90 12.95 10.07
N ARG A 184 -22.48 11.71 9.85
CA ARG A 184 -22.76 10.92 8.63
C ARG A 184 -24.15 10.27 8.66
N TYR A 185 -24.56 9.77 9.83
CA TYR A 185 -25.74 8.91 9.98
C TYR A 185 -26.82 9.56 10.87
N PRO A 186 -28.07 9.69 10.39
CA PRO A 186 -29.20 10.12 11.21
C PRO A 186 -29.48 9.17 12.39
N SER A 187 -29.89 9.74 13.52
CA SER A 187 -30.25 9.02 14.77
C SER A 187 -31.09 7.75 14.55
N GLY A 188 -32.10 7.81 13.66
CA GLY A 188 -32.97 6.67 13.35
C GLY A 188 -32.28 5.49 12.65
N GLN A 189 -31.25 5.73 11.83
CA GLN A 189 -30.47 4.65 11.21
C GLN A 189 -29.59 3.94 12.25
N ILE A 190 -28.93 4.73 13.13
CA ILE A 190 -28.10 4.21 14.22
C ILE A 190 -28.95 3.40 15.20
N ALA A 191 -30.13 3.90 15.56
CA ALA A 191 -31.11 3.18 16.37
C ALA A 191 -31.52 1.84 15.72
N ALA A 192 -31.79 1.81 14.41
CA ALA A 192 -32.17 0.59 13.70
C ALA A 192 -31.07 -0.49 13.74
N VAL A 193 -29.79 -0.13 13.58
CA VAL A 193 -28.68 -1.10 13.62
C VAL A 193 -28.18 -1.44 15.03
N SER A 194 -28.58 -0.69 16.07
CA SER A 194 -28.35 -1.07 17.46
C SER A 194 -28.96 -2.42 17.82
N GLY A 195 -30.01 -2.83 17.10
CA GLY A 195 -30.76 -4.07 17.30
C GLY A 195 -31.72 -4.06 18.49
N LEU A 196 -31.88 -2.90 19.17
CA LEU A 196 -32.96 -2.64 20.12
C LEU A 196 -34.18 -2.04 19.39
N ARG A 197 -35.38 -2.24 19.94
CA ARG A 197 -36.63 -1.66 19.43
C ARG A 197 -37.40 -0.96 20.53
N VAL A 198 -38.19 0.05 20.14
CA VAL A 198 -39.18 0.66 21.04
C VAL A 198 -40.25 -0.38 21.37
N GLY A 199 -40.45 -0.65 22.65
CA GLY A 199 -41.29 -1.72 23.18
C GLY A 199 -40.52 -2.86 23.85
N ASP A 200 -39.23 -3.03 23.57
CA ASP A 200 -38.42 -4.12 24.15
C ASP A 200 -38.15 -3.92 25.65
N ALA A 201 -38.02 -5.02 26.40
CA ALA A 201 -37.61 -5.00 27.81
C ALA A 201 -36.08 -5.15 27.91
N ALA A 202 -35.38 -4.07 28.28
CA ALA A 202 -33.93 -4.00 28.33
C ALA A 202 -33.42 -3.61 29.73
N GLY A 203 -32.32 -4.23 30.15
CA GLY A 203 -31.49 -3.81 31.27
C GLY A 203 -30.09 -3.39 30.79
N ARG A 204 -29.15 -3.27 31.73
CA ARG A 204 -27.75 -2.89 31.45
C ARG A 204 -27.08 -3.80 30.41
N GLU A 205 -27.40 -5.10 30.42
CA GLU A 205 -26.82 -6.11 29.54
C GLU A 205 -27.24 -5.90 28.08
N GLU A 206 -28.54 -5.70 27.81
CA GLU A 206 -29.03 -5.41 26.46
C GLU A 206 -28.50 -4.08 25.91
N LEU A 207 -28.42 -3.04 26.76
CA LEU A 207 -27.90 -1.73 26.35
C LEU A 207 -26.39 -1.78 26.06
N GLN A 208 -25.63 -2.55 26.84
CA GLN A 208 -24.20 -2.79 26.58
C GLN A 208 -24.02 -3.57 25.27
N ALA A 209 -24.72 -4.69 25.09
CA ALA A 209 -24.63 -5.51 23.88
C ALA A 209 -25.02 -4.73 22.61
N ALA A 210 -25.93 -3.75 22.72
CA ALA A 210 -26.28 -2.85 21.62
C ALA A 210 -25.17 -1.82 21.31
N ALA A 211 -24.49 -1.28 22.33
CA ALA A 211 -23.33 -0.40 22.14
C ALA A 211 -22.11 -1.17 21.61
N ASP A 212 -21.86 -2.38 22.10
CA ASP A 212 -20.81 -3.27 21.62
C ASP A 212 -21.04 -3.64 20.14
N ARG A 213 -22.30 -3.94 19.76
CA ARG A 213 -22.70 -4.12 18.37
C ARG A 213 -22.38 -2.89 17.52
N LEU A 214 -22.74 -1.69 17.98
CA LEU A 214 -22.45 -0.45 17.24
C LEU A 214 -20.94 -0.25 17.04
N ALA A 215 -20.12 -0.51 18.05
CA ALA A 215 -18.65 -0.47 17.92
C ALA A 215 -18.12 -1.51 16.92
N GLN A 216 -18.68 -2.74 16.92
CA GLN A 216 -18.28 -3.82 16.02
C GLN A 216 -18.70 -3.61 14.55
N LEU A 217 -19.58 -2.65 14.24
CA LEU A 217 -19.97 -2.37 12.85
C LEU A 217 -18.80 -1.82 12.03
N GLY A 218 -18.00 -0.90 12.61
CA GLY A 218 -16.90 -0.23 11.90
C GLY A 218 -17.08 1.27 11.62
N PRO A 219 -18.26 1.80 11.24
CA PRO A 219 -18.44 3.23 10.95
C PRO A 219 -18.31 4.19 12.13
N PHE A 220 -18.13 3.67 13.36
CA PHE A 220 -17.99 4.46 14.58
C PHE A 220 -16.67 4.15 15.29
N ALA A 221 -15.83 5.16 15.52
CA ALA A 221 -14.57 5.04 16.25
C ALA A 221 -14.80 4.81 17.76
N THR A 222 -15.89 5.38 18.29
CA THR A 222 -16.39 5.06 19.64
C THR A 222 -17.91 4.88 19.59
N ALA A 223 -18.42 3.96 20.42
CA ALA A 223 -19.84 3.81 20.68
C ALA A 223 -20.07 3.56 22.18
N GLY A 224 -20.87 4.41 22.81
CA GLY A 224 -21.32 4.25 24.19
C GLY A 224 -22.81 4.61 24.31
N TYR A 225 -23.36 4.48 25.52
CA TYR A 225 -24.75 4.82 25.77
C TYR A 225 -24.95 5.53 27.11
N ARG A 226 -26.07 6.23 27.21
CA ARG A 226 -26.70 6.69 28.44
C ARG A 226 -28.15 6.25 28.40
N PHE A 227 -28.76 6.08 29.57
CA PHE A 227 -30.19 5.85 29.68
C PHE A 227 -30.77 6.60 30.87
N SER A 228 -32.07 6.85 30.80
CA SER A 228 -32.86 7.37 31.92
C SER A 228 -34.13 6.55 32.06
N SER A 229 -34.55 6.31 33.31
CA SER A 229 -35.74 5.52 33.64
C SER A 229 -36.81 6.38 34.32
N ARG A 230 -38.08 6.09 34.05
CA ARG A 230 -39.25 6.71 34.69
C ARG A 230 -40.27 5.62 35.02
N GLY A 231 -40.23 5.10 36.25
CA GLY A 231 -40.90 3.83 36.56
C GLY A 231 -40.25 2.71 35.77
N GLU A 232 -41.05 1.94 35.03
CA GLU A 232 -40.56 0.88 34.14
C GLU A 232 -40.10 1.39 32.76
N ASP A 233 -40.46 2.62 32.35
CA ASP A 233 -40.10 3.13 31.02
C ASP A 233 -38.63 3.60 30.96
N ILE A 234 -37.91 3.26 29.89
CA ILE A 234 -36.52 3.61 29.63
C ILE A 234 -36.38 4.43 28.33
N THR A 235 -35.63 5.53 28.38
CA THR A 235 -35.12 6.25 27.20
C THR A 235 -33.63 5.99 27.05
N VAL A 236 -33.18 5.65 25.85
CA VAL A 236 -31.77 5.37 25.51
C VAL A 236 -31.22 6.49 24.63
N GLU A 237 -30.01 6.97 24.95
CA GLU A 237 -29.20 7.84 24.10
C GLU A 237 -27.85 7.15 23.82
N PHE A 238 -27.65 6.65 22.60
CA PHE A 238 -26.32 6.27 22.13
C PHE A 238 -25.48 7.51 21.84
N LYS A 239 -24.20 7.45 22.18
CA LYS A 239 -23.20 8.47 21.83
C LYS A 239 -22.13 7.80 20.98
N VAL A 240 -21.99 8.26 19.75
CA VAL A 240 -21.08 7.70 18.76
C VAL A 240 -20.20 8.78 18.16
N GLU A 241 -19.01 8.40 17.73
CA GLU A 241 -18.07 9.25 17.00
C GLU A 241 -17.77 8.59 15.65
N ASP A 242 -17.91 9.32 14.55
CA ASP A 242 -17.75 8.76 13.21
C ASP A 242 -16.30 8.29 12.97
N ALA A 243 -16.11 7.06 12.51
CA ALA A 243 -14.81 6.56 12.10
C ALA A 243 -14.35 7.16 10.76
N PRO A 244 -13.03 7.22 10.51
CA PRO A 244 -12.49 7.37 9.16
C PRO A 244 -13.08 6.33 8.20
N ALA A 245 -13.33 6.75 6.96
CA ALA A 245 -13.84 5.86 5.92
C ALA A 245 -13.30 6.27 4.55
N VAL A 246 -13.12 5.28 3.69
CA VAL A 246 -12.59 5.40 2.33
C VAL A 246 -13.70 5.20 1.29
N PRO A 247 -13.62 5.81 0.11
CA PRO A 247 -14.59 5.57 -0.96
C PRO A 247 -14.63 4.09 -1.38
N VAL A 248 -15.81 3.58 -1.74
CA VAL A 248 -15.94 2.27 -2.37
C VAL A 248 -15.57 2.34 -3.85
N SER A 249 -14.90 1.30 -4.35
CA SER A 249 -14.64 1.09 -5.78
C SER A 249 -14.93 -0.35 -6.19
N PHE A 250 -15.23 -0.55 -7.49
CA PHE A 250 -15.58 -1.84 -8.07
C PHE A 250 -14.65 -2.12 -9.24
N ASP A 251 -13.92 -3.24 -9.21
CA ASP A 251 -12.94 -3.58 -10.24
C ASP A 251 -13.56 -4.44 -11.36
N ASN A 252 -13.41 -5.75 -11.28
CA ASN A 252 -13.75 -6.70 -12.34
C ASN A 252 -15.24 -7.08 -12.39
N PHE A 253 -16.13 -6.09 -12.27
CA PHE A 253 -17.58 -6.22 -12.50
C PHE A 253 -17.99 -5.65 -13.87
N PRO A 254 -17.81 -6.37 -15.00
CA PRO A 254 -18.27 -5.91 -16.31
C PRO A 254 -19.77 -6.16 -16.55
N TRP A 255 -20.41 -7.08 -15.81
CA TRP A 255 -21.84 -7.40 -15.96
C TRP A 255 -22.79 -6.36 -15.34
N PHE A 256 -22.27 -5.47 -14.51
CA PHE A 256 -23.05 -4.54 -13.72
C PHE A 256 -22.51 -3.11 -13.87
N THR A 257 -23.40 -2.13 -13.84
CA THR A 257 -23.04 -0.72 -13.68
C THR A 257 -22.67 -0.40 -12.23
N ASP A 258 -21.88 0.65 -12.03
CA ASP A 258 -21.57 1.19 -10.70
C ASP A 258 -22.84 1.53 -9.90
N ALA A 259 -23.94 1.90 -10.59
CA ALA A 259 -25.22 2.19 -9.96
C ALA A 259 -25.88 0.94 -9.37
N GLU A 260 -25.96 -0.16 -10.13
CA GLU A 260 -26.55 -1.42 -9.66
C GLU A 260 -25.76 -2.02 -8.49
N LEU A 261 -24.42 -1.96 -8.54
CA LEU A 261 -23.54 -2.39 -7.45
C LEU A 261 -23.74 -1.51 -6.20
N THR A 262 -23.83 -0.19 -6.38
CA THR A 262 -24.09 0.78 -5.30
C THR A 262 -25.47 0.59 -4.67
N ASP A 263 -26.49 0.31 -5.48
CA ASP A 263 -27.86 0.14 -4.99
C ASP A 263 -28.08 -1.21 -4.31
N ALA A 264 -27.38 -2.27 -4.74
CA ALA A 264 -27.31 -3.54 -4.00
C ALA A 264 -26.66 -3.35 -2.61
N LEU A 265 -25.59 -2.54 -2.50
CA LEU A 265 -25.01 -2.17 -1.21
C LEU A 265 -26.00 -1.38 -0.33
N LYS A 266 -26.69 -0.36 -0.87
CA LYS A 266 -27.71 0.41 -0.13
C LYS A 266 -28.86 -0.47 0.37
N GLN A 267 -29.28 -1.48 -0.41
CA GLN A 267 -30.35 -2.41 -0.03
C GLN A 267 -29.88 -3.43 1.03
N GLY A 268 -28.63 -3.90 0.94
CA GLY A 268 -28.08 -4.87 1.88
C GLY A 268 -27.54 -4.28 3.18
N VAL A 269 -27.17 -3.00 3.21
CA VAL A 269 -26.35 -2.40 4.28
C VAL A 269 -26.92 -1.05 4.74
N THR A 270 -27.54 -1.02 5.92
CA THR A 270 -28.30 0.13 6.44
C THR A 270 -27.47 1.41 6.68
N LEU A 271 -26.17 1.29 6.97
CA LEU A 271 -25.25 2.42 7.16
C LEU A 271 -24.31 2.65 5.96
N PHE A 272 -24.72 2.26 4.74
CA PHE A 272 -23.92 2.54 3.55
C PHE A 272 -24.20 3.93 2.97
N ASP A 273 -23.17 4.78 2.95
CA ASP A 273 -23.22 6.18 2.48
C ASP A 273 -22.40 6.42 1.18
N GLY A 274 -21.88 5.35 0.57
CA GLY A 274 -20.93 5.41 -0.55
C GLY A 274 -19.47 5.15 -0.14
N THR A 275 -19.20 5.05 1.16
CA THR A 275 -17.87 4.75 1.72
C THR A 275 -17.87 3.45 2.54
N ALA A 276 -16.68 3.02 2.96
CA ALA A 276 -16.46 1.89 3.84
C ALA A 276 -15.46 2.28 4.95
N PRO A 277 -15.64 1.84 6.22
CA PRO A 277 -14.60 1.97 7.24
C PRO A 277 -13.43 1.04 6.92
N GLU A 278 -12.26 1.28 7.52
CA GLU A 278 -11.09 0.41 7.33
C GLU A 278 -11.28 -1.00 7.91
N GLN A 279 -12.14 -1.15 8.93
CA GLN A 279 -12.39 -2.39 9.67
C GLN A 279 -13.85 -2.44 10.14
N GLY A 280 -14.31 -3.62 10.56
CA GLY A 280 -15.64 -3.84 11.17
C GLY A 280 -16.60 -4.68 10.32
N SER A 281 -17.61 -5.24 10.98
CA SER A 281 -18.53 -6.24 10.39
C SER A 281 -19.44 -5.70 9.28
N ILE A 282 -19.54 -4.38 9.10
CA ILE A 282 -20.24 -3.79 7.96
C ILE A 282 -19.59 -4.22 6.63
N LEU A 283 -18.27 -4.41 6.61
CA LEU A 283 -17.54 -4.85 5.42
C LEU A 283 -17.97 -6.24 4.96
N ASP A 284 -18.31 -7.12 5.90
CA ASP A 284 -18.80 -8.47 5.60
C ASP A 284 -20.22 -8.42 5.05
N ALA A 285 -21.09 -7.55 5.60
CA ALA A 285 -22.41 -7.28 5.03
C ALA A 285 -22.33 -6.68 3.61
N MET A 286 -21.33 -5.85 3.32
CA MET A 286 -21.07 -5.31 1.97
C MET A 286 -20.61 -6.41 1.00
N THR A 287 -19.66 -7.26 1.42
CA THR A 287 -19.24 -8.45 0.67
C THR A 287 -20.43 -9.38 0.39
N GLU A 288 -21.26 -9.66 1.40
CA GLU A 288 -22.48 -10.49 1.24
C GLU A 288 -23.50 -9.88 0.27
N ALA A 289 -23.74 -8.58 0.33
CA ALA A 289 -24.71 -7.90 -0.54
C ALA A 289 -24.30 -8.01 -2.02
N LEU A 290 -23.03 -7.77 -2.32
CA LEU A 290 -22.46 -7.96 -3.65
C LEU A 290 -22.44 -9.44 -4.06
N GLN A 291 -22.11 -10.36 -3.14
CA GLN A 291 -22.10 -11.80 -3.41
C GLN A 291 -23.50 -12.31 -3.80
N LYS A 292 -24.56 -11.80 -3.16
CA LYS A 292 -25.96 -12.10 -3.48
C LYS A 292 -26.33 -11.59 -4.87
N LEU A 293 -25.89 -10.38 -5.26
CA LEU A 293 -26.07 -9.85 -6.62
C LEU A 293 -25.34 -10.69 -7.67
N VAL A 294 -24.05 -11.00 -7.47
CA VAL A 294 -23.23 -11.85 -8.35
C VAL A 294 -23.89 -13.24 -8.54
N ALA A 295 -24.30 -13.89 -7.46
CA ALA A 295 -24.97 -15.19 -7.50
C ALA A 295 -26.35 -15.14 -8.20
N SER A 296 -27.09 -14.02 -8.06
CA SER A 296 -28.40 -13.85 -8.73
C SER A 296 -28.31 -13.88 -10.25
N HIS A 297 -27.15 -13.50 -10.81
CA HIS A 297 -26.86 -13.52 -12.25
C HIS A 297 -26.18 -14.83 -12.70
N GLY A 298 -26.11 -15.84 -11.83
CA GLY A 298 -25.52 -17.15 -12.15
C GLY A 298 -23.99 -17.17 -12.26
N ILE A 299 -23.33 -16.05 -11.91
CA ILE A 299 -21.88 -15.90 -12.01
C ILE A 299 -21.21 -16.75 -10.92
N GLN A 300 -20.34 -17.67 -11.34
CA GLN A 300 -19.56 -18.52 -10.43
C GLN A 300 -18.31 -17.78 -9.98
N GLY A 301 -18.34 -17.21 -8.77
CA GLY A 301 -17.20 -16.51 -8.18
C GLY A 301 -17.45 -15.99 -6.77
N THR A 302 -16.37 -15.69 -6.07
CA THR A 302 -16.37 -15.19 -4.68
C THR A 302 -16.08 -13.70 -4.67
N VAL A 303 -16.89 -12.89 -3.99
CA VAL A 303 -16.60 -11.46 -3.83
C VAL A 303 -15.49 -11.28 -2.81
N GLU A 304 -14.40 -10.65 -3.25
CA GLU A 304 -13.25 -10.28 -2.42
C GLU A 304 -13.19 -8.75 -2.23
N ARG A 305 -12.38 -8.30 -1.27
CA ARG A 305 -12.20 -6.87 -0.97
C ARG A 305 -10.76 -6.55 -0.57
N ALA A 306 -10.25 -5.40 -0.99
CA ALA A 306 -8.90 -4.91 -0.67
C ALA A 306 -8.92 -3.40 -0.36
N LEU A 307 -8.10 -2.98 0.60
CA LEU A 307 -7.83 -1.57 0.88
C LEU A 307 -6.55 -1.16 0.14
N MET A 308 -6.66 -0.26 -0.83
CA MET A 308 -5.56 0.09 -1.73
C MET A 308 -5.65 1.53 -2.24
N ALA A 309 -4.54 2.10 -2.72
CA ALA A 309 -4.54 3.42 -3.36
C ALA A 309 -5.27 3.40 -4.71
N GLU A 310 -5.87 4.52 -5.11
CA GLU A 310 -6.54 4.65 -6.41
C GLU A 310 -5.56 4.84 -7.58
N PRO A 311 -5.91 4.45 -8.82
CA PRO A 311 -5.05 4.63 -9.98
C PRO A 311 -4.60 6.07 -10.21
N GLY A 312 -3.31 6.34 -9.94
CA GLY A 312 -2.69 7.65 -10.14
C GLY A 312 -2.93 8.66 -9.01
N GLY A 313 -3.30 8.24 -7.80
CA GLY A 313 -3.41 9.12 -6.63
C GLY A 313 -3.22 8.40 -5.29
N ASP A 314 -2.81 9.13 -4.25
CA ASP A 314 -2.53 8.58 -2.91
C ASP A 314 -3.78 8.28 -2.07
N ARG A 315 -4.99 8.49 -2.63
CA ARG A 315 -6.25 8.27 -1.90
C ARG A 315 -6.55 6.78 -1.81
N MET A 316 -6.60 6.27 -0.58
CA MET A 316 -7.04 4.90 -0.31
C MET A 316 -8.54 4.74 -0.63
N VAL A 317 -8.89 3.58 -1.22
CA VAL A 317 -10.25 3.15 -1.55
C VAL A 317 -10.46 1.71 -1.07
N GLN A 318 -11.69 1.38 -0.67
CA GLN A 318 -12.10 0.01 -0.44
C GLN A 318 -12.56 -0.57 -1.78
N GLN A 319 -11.68 -1.30 -2.45
CA GLN A 319 -11.99 -2.00 -3.69
C GLN A 319 -12.69 -3.32 -3.40
N PHE A 320 -13.69 -3.64 -4.21
CA PHE A 320 -14.30 -4.97 -4.31
C PHE A 320 -14.02 -5.57 -5.70
N SER A 321 -13.91 -6.90 -5.73
CA SER A 321 -13.67 -7.71 -6.93
C SER A 321 -14.39 -9.06 -6.82
N VAL A 322 -14.37 -9.86 -7.89
CA VAL A 322 -14.89 -11.23 -7.93
C VAL A 322 -13.76 -12.18 -8.34
N ALA A 323 -13.31 -13.04 -7.41
CA ALA A 323 -12.39 -14.12 -7.70
C ALA A 323 -13.10 -15.29 -8.42
N GLY A 324 -12.38 -15.99 -9.31
CA GLY A 324 -12.88 -17.13 -10.09
C GLY A 324 -13.66 -16.76 -11.36
N ALA A 325 -14.36 -15.63 -11.37
CA ALA A 325 -15.18 -15.17 -12.51
C ALA A 325 -14.36 -14.37 -13.56
N ASN A 326 -13.28 -14.96 -14.08
CA ASN A 326 -12.36 -14.26 -14.97
C ASN A 326 -12.89 -14.14 -16.43
N LEU A 327 -13.06 -12.90 -16.90
CA LEU A 327 -13.31 -12.58 -18.32
C LEU A 327 -12.10 -11.91 -18.95
N GLN A 328 -11.79 -12.22 -20.22
CA GLN A 328 -10.62 -11.67 -20.91
C GLN A 328 -10.92 -10.40 -21.72
N ILE A 329 -9.97 -9.46 -21.75
CA ILE A 329 -10.05 -8.28 -22.62
C ILE A 329 -9.77 -8.69 -24.07
N GLU A 330 -10.78 -8.60 -24.93
CA GLU A 330 -10.69 -8.94 -26.36
C GLU A 330 -9.98 -7.84 -27.16
N ALA A 331 -10.38 -6.60 -26.91
CA ALA A 331 -9.76 -5.41 -27.49
C ALA A 331 -10.05 -4.17 -26.63
N VAL A 332 -9.18 -3.17 -26.74
CA VAL A 332 -9.33 -1.85 -26.12
C VAL A 332 -9.58 -0.80 -27.20
N LYS A 333 -10.65 -0.02 -27.05
CA LYS A 333 -11.00 1.12 -27.90
C LYS A 333 -10.80 2.41 -27.11
N LEU A 334 -9.89 3.25 -27.59
CA LEU A 334 -9.59 4.55 -27.00
C LEU A 334 -10.50 5.61 -27.65
N GLY A 335 -11.08 6.50 -26.85
CA GLY A 335 -12.10 7.46 -27.29
C GLY A 335 -11.59 8.62 -28.14
N ASP A 336 -10.27 8.71 -28.36
CA ASP A 336 -9.64 9.77 -29.15
C ASP A 336 -8.49 9.22 -30.04
N ALA A 337 -8.26 9.89 -31.16
CA ALA A 337 -7.26 9.50 -32.15
C ALA A 337 -5.83 9.64 -31.62
N LEU A 338 -5.53 10.63 -30.77
CA LEU A 338 -4.16 10.94 -30.34
C LEU A 338 -3.54 9.81 -29.51
N ALA A 339 -4.34 9.15 -28.68
CA ALA A 339 -3.95 7.93 -28.00
C ALA A 339 -3.92 6.70 -28.92
N THR A 340 -4.90 6.57 -29.83
CA THR A 340 -5.01 5.45 -30.78
C THR A 340 -3.82 5.39 -31.75
N ASP A 341 -3.34 6.55 -32.20
CA ASP A 341 -2.21 6.67 -33.12
C ASP A 341 -0.84 6.73 -32.44
N SER A 342 -0.81 6.82 -31.10
CA SER A 342 0.43 6.86 -30.34
C SER A 342 1.15 5.51 -30.37
N LYS A 343 2.39 5.49 -30.86
CA LYS A 343 3.26 4.30 -30.81
C LYS A 343 3.44 3.79 -29.37
N ARG A 344 3.67 4.69 -28.40
CA ARG A 344 3.83 4.35 -26.97
C ARG A 344 2.65 3.53 -26.44
N VAL A 345 1.43 3.91 -26.83
CA VAL A 345 0.21 3.22 -26.42
C VAL A 345 0.08 1.90 -27.17
N ARG A 346 0.18 1.90 -28.52
CA ARG A 346 0.04 0.69 -29.34
C ARG A 346 1.04 -0.42 -28.96
N ASP A 347 2.29 -0.07 -28.70
CA ASP A 347 3.35 -1.00 -28.26
C ASP A 347 3.03 -1.67 -26.90
N ARG A 348 2.09 -1.11 -26.11
CA ARG A 348 1.73 -1.54 -24.74
C ARG A 348 0.28 -2.01 -24.59
N VAL A 349 -0.59 -1.90 -25.59
CA VAL A 349 -1.98 -2.41 -25.52
C VAL A 349 -2.03 -3.93 -25.25
N SER A 350 -1.00 -4.67 -25.62
CA SER A 350 -0.79 -6.09 -25.30
C SER A 350 -0.57 -6.39 -23.81
N ASP A 351 -0.30 -5.37 -22.98
CA ASP A 351 -0.28 -5.53 -21.51
C ASP A 351 -1.71 -5.72 -20.95
N LEU A 352 -2.75 -5.30 -21.69
CA LEU A 352 -4.17 -5.47 -21.33
C LEU A 352 -4.87 -6.57 -22.15
N VAL A 353 -4.68 -6.61 -23.46
CA VAL A 353 -5.39 -7.56 -24.34
C VAL A 353 -4.98 -9.00 -24.03
N GLY A 354 -5.98 -9.89 -23.90
CA GLY A 354 -5.80 -11.28 -23.47
C GLY A 354 -5.58 -11.47 -21.95
N LYS A 355 -5.56 -10.40 -21.15
CA LYS A 355 -5.56 -10.48 -19.68
C LYS A 355 -6.98 -10.50 -19.13
N SER A 356 -7.13 -10.91 -17.86
CA SER A 356 -8.36 -10.72 -17.11
C SER A 356 -8.75 -9.24 -17.05
N PHE A 357 -10.03 -8.94 -17.23
CA PHE A 357 -10.58 -7.60 -17.09
C PHE A 357 -10.42 -7.11 -15.65
N SER A 358 -9.67 -6.03 -15.49
CA SER A 358 -9.53 -5.26 -14.24
C SER A 358 -9.54 -3.79 -14.62
N ARG A 359 -10.50 -3.02 -14.09
CA ARG A 359 -10.59 -1.57 -14.31
C ARG A 359 -9.40 -0.86 -13.68
N PHE A 360 -8.93 -1.30 -12.51
CA PHE A 360 -7.72 -0.81 -11.86
C PHE A 360 -6.50 -0.95 -12.78
N ALA A 361 -6.28 -2.12 -13.38
CA ALA A 361 -5.17 -2.33 -14.32
C ALA A 361 -5.30 -1.46 -15.59
N ILE A 362 -6.52 -1.28 -16.11
CA ILE A 362 -6.80 -0.41 -17.25
C ILE A 362 -6.56 1.07 -16.90
N GLU A 363 -6.98 1.52 -15.73
CA GLU A 363 -6.81 2.90 -15.26
C GLU A 363 -5.33 3.21 -14.96
N VAL A 364 -4.57 2.28 -14.38
CA VAL A 364 -3.10 2.38 -14.25
C VAL A 364 -2.43 2.45 -15.62
N PHE A 365 -2.83 1.62 -16.59
CA PHE A 365 -2.35 1.73 -17.98
C PHE A 365 -2.69 3.10 -18.58
N CYS A 366 -3.86 3.66 -18.29
CA CYS A 366 -4.23 5.00 -18.73
C CYS A 366 -3.38 6.10 -18.09
N VAL A 367 -3.04 6.00 -16.81
CA VAL A 367 -2.13 6.94 -16.13
C VAL A 367 -0.71 6.85 -16.71
N GLU A 368 -0.19 5.64 -16.90
CA GLU A 368 1.22 5.40 -17.26
C GLU A 368 1.52 5.50 -18.77
N GLN A 369 0.55 5.18 -19.65
CA GLN A 369 0.78 5.11 -21.10
C GLN A 369 -0.06 6.08 -21.91
N VAL A 370 -1.29 6.37 -21.49
CA VAL A 370 -2.23 7.21 -22.27
C VAL A 370 -2.11 8.69 -21.89
N ARG A 371 -2.23 9.05 -20.60
CA ARG A 371 -2.13 10.43 -20.10
C ARG A 371 -0.85 11.16 -20.58
N PRO A 372 0.36 10.55 -20.59
CA PRO A 372 1.58 11.23 -21.02
C PRO A 372 1.51 11.76 -22.47
N VAL A 373 0.84 11.04 -23.37
CA VAL A 373 0.67 11.43 -24.79
C VAL A 373 -0.01 12.80 -24.91
N TYR A 374 -0.97 13.07 -24.02
CA TYR A 374 -1.68 14.35 -23.95
C TYR A 374 -0.86 15.43 -23.25
N LEU A 375 -0.20 15.10 -22.14
CA LEU A 375 0.65 16.03 -21.39
C LEU A 375 1.81 16.56 -22.25
N GLU A 376 2.52 15.69 -22.98
CA GLU A 376 3.55 16.04 -23.98
C GLU A 376 3.07 17.08 -25.01
N ARG A 377 1.76 17.10 -25.28
CA ARG A 377 1.11 17.92 -26.33
C ARG A 377 0.34 19.12 -25.76
N GLY A 378 0.58 19.48 -24.50
CA GLY A 378 -0.05 20.64 -23.85
C GLY A 378 -1.50 20.43 -23.42
N HIS A 379 -2.06 19.23 -23.57
CA HIS A 379 -3.42 18.88 -23.14
C HIS A 379 -3.47 18.60 -21.62
N LEU A 380 -3.10 19.60 -20.82
CA LEU A 380 -2.93 19.46 -19.37
C LEU A 380 -4.22 19.10 -18.62
N ARG A 381 -5.38 19.47 -19.17
CA ARG A 381 -6.71 19.16 -18.61
C ARG A 381 -7.39 17.96 -19.28
N VAL A 382 -6.62 17.02 -19.84
CA VAL A 382 -7.18 15.78 -20.41
C VAL A 382 -7.99 15.02 -19.36
N GLN A 383 -9.22 14.68 -19.73
CA GLN A 383 -10.09 13.79 -18.97
C GLN A 383 -10.04 12.41 -19.61
N ILE A 384 -9.58 11.41 -18.85
CA ILE A 384 -9.73 10.00 -19.20
C ILE A 384 -10.84 9.49 -18.28
N GLY A 385 -11.99 9.13 -18.85
CA GLY A 385 -13.12 8.62 -18.08
C GLY A 385 -13.02 7.12 -17.81
N LYS A 386 -13.79 6.64 -16.83
CA LYS A 386 -13.80 5.24 -16.41
C LYS A 386 -13.94 4.28 -17.60
N PRO A 387 -13.19 3.16 -17.65
CA PRO A 387 -13.29 2.17 -18.70
C PRO A 387 -14.64 1.44 -18.63
N LYS A 388 -15.33 1.37 -19.76
CA LYS A 388 -16.63 0.72 -19.92
C LYS A 388 -16.44 -0.63 -20.60
N ALA A 389 -16.89 -1.71 -19.97
CA ALA A 389 -16.98 -3.01 -20.62
C ALA A 389 -18.22 -3.06 -21.53
N GLY A 390 -18.06 -3.63 -22.72
CA GLY A 390 -19.15 -4.05 -23.59
C GLY A 390 -18.94 -5.50 -24.01
N PHE A 391 -20.01 -6.28 -24.04
CA PHE A 391 -19.92 -7.71 -24.33
C PHE A 391 -19.98 -8.03 -25.82
N THR A 392 -19.24 -9.05 -26.23
CA THR A 392 -19.24 -9.62 -27.58
C THR A 392 -19.96 -10.96 -27.60
N GLY A 393 -21.16 -11.00 -28.19
CA GLY A 393 -21.92 -12.24 -28.31
C GLY A 393 -23.38 -12.06 -28.75
N ASP A 394 -24.02 -13.18 -29.03
CA ASP A 394 -25.47 -13.31 -29.14
C ASP A 394 -26.04 -13.44 -27.71
N PRO A 395 -27.02 -12.60 -27.28
CA PRO A 395 -27.58 -12.64 -25.93
C PRO A 395 -28.30 -13.95 -25.58
N ASN A 396 -28.51 -14.86 -26.54
CA ASN A 396 -29.11 -16.18 -26.34
C ASN A 396 -28.07 -17.31 -26.16
N ARG A 397 -26.77 -16.98 -26.08
CA ARG A 397 -25.69 -17.94 -25.84
C ARG A 397 -25.23 -17.93 -24.37
N PRO A 398 -24.51 -18.97 -23.89
CA PRO A 398 -23.85 -18.93 -22.58
C PRO A 398 -22.95 -17.70 -22.45
N LEU A 399 -22.75 -17.24 -21.21
CA LEU A 399 -22.10 -15.97 -20.89
C LEU A 399 -20.83 -15.71 -21.73
N PRO A 400 -20.71 -14.52 -22.34
CA PRO A 400 -19.58 -14.19 -23.21
C PRO A 400 -18.26 -14.29 -22.45
N SER A 401 -17.28 -14.99 -23.00
CA SER A 401 -15.97 -15.25 -22.38
C SER A 401 -15.03 -14.04 -22.38
N SER A 402 -15.41 -12.96 -23.07
CA SER A 402 -14.56 -11.81 -23.33
C SER A 402 -15.33 -10.49 -23.32
N VAL A 403 -14.59 -9.39 -23.18
CA VAL A 403 -15.12 -8.02 -23.17
C VAL A 403 -14.33 -7.10 -24.10
N LEU A 404 -15.06 -6.23 -24.80
CA LEU A 404 -14.50 -5.04 -25.45
C LEU A 404 -14.46 -3.90 -24.43
N VAL A 405 -13.28 -3.34 -24.18
CA VAL A 405 -13.13 -2.18 -23.30
C VAL A 405 -13.22 -0.90 -24.13
N GLN A 406 -14.07 0.03 -23.72
CA GLN A 406 -14.14 1.40 -24.27
C GLN A 406 -13.66 2.40 -23.22
N ILE A 407 -12.65 3.19 -23.55
CA ILE A 407 -12.06 4.19 -22.66
C ILE A 407 -12.38 5.58 -23.24
N PRO A 408 -13.39 6.30 -22.72
CA PRO A 408 -13.71 7.65 -23.20
C PRO A 408 -12.58 8.61 -22.83
N ILE A 409 -12.14 9.43 -23.78
CA ILE A 409 -11.08 10.42 -23.58
C ILE A 409 -11.55 11.75 -24.16
N GLU A 410 -11.46 12.82 -23.36
CA GLU A 410 -11.64 14.20 -23.80
C GLU A 410 -10.29 14.93 -23.64
N PRO A 411 -9.55 15.20 -24.74
CA PRO A 411 -8.24 15.84 -24.67
C PRO A 411 -8.27 17.25 -24.07
N GLY A 412 -9.40 17.95 -24.15
CA GLY A 412 -9.49 19.36 -23.82
C GLY A 412 -8.62 20.25 -24.73
N PRO A 413 -8.52 21.56 -24.46
CA PRO A 413 -7.61 22.44 -25.18
C PRO A 413 -6.13 22.12 -24.88
N ALA A 414 -5.27 22.29 -25.89
CA ALA A 414 -3.83 22.35 -25.72
C ALA A 414 -3.39 23.77 -25.32
N TYR A 415 -2.49 23.87 -24.34
CA TYR A 415 -1.99 25.15 -23.80
C TYR A 415 -0.56 25.46 -24.22
N LEU A 416 -0.27 26.75 -24.34
CA LEU A 416 1.08 27.31 -24.40
C LEU A 416 1.56 27.74 -23.01
N TRP A 417 2.86 27.66 -22.76
CA TRP A 417 3.47 28.05 -21.50
C TRP A 417 3.42 29.58 -21.32
N GLY A 418 2.91 30.03 -20.17
CA GLY A 418 2.76 31.44 -19.81
C GLY A 418 3.85 31.99 -18.89
N GLY A 419 4.60 31.12 -18.21
CA GLY A 419 5.58 31.50 -17.19
C GLY A 419 5.08 31.33 -15.76
N VAL A 420 5.86 31.84 -14.80
CA VAL A 420 5.67 31.59 -13.37
C VAL A 420 5.73 32.90 -12.57
N GLU A 421 4.80 33.05 -11.64
CA GLU A 421 4.88 33.99 -10.52
C GLU A 421 5.39 33.24 -9.28
N TRP A 422 6.53 33.67 -8.73
CA TRP A 422 7.16 33.04 -7.56
C TRP A 422 6.86 33.82 -6.28
N ARG A 423 6.58 33.10 -5.18
CA ARG A 423 6.37 33.67 -3.85
C ARG A 423 7.09 32.84 -2.78
N GLY A 424 7.72 33.50 -1.82
CA GLY A 424 8.43 32.85 -0.70
C GLY A 424 9.87 32.40 -0.99
N ASN A 425 10.37 32.67 -2.20
CA ASN A 425 11.75 32.38 -2.61
C ASN A 425 12.74 33.46 -2.12
N ALA A 426 13.41 33.21 -0.99
CA ALA A 426 14.50 34.05 -0.47
C ALA A 426 15.89 33.52 -0.86
N ALA A 427 16.06 32.21 -1.00
CA ALA A 427 17.32 31.54 -1.34
C ALA A 427 17.71 31.64 -2.83
N PHE A 428 16.73 31.91 -3.70
CA PHE A 428 16.93 32.04 -5.14
C PHE A 428 16.09 33.19 -5.72
N GLY A 429 16.72 34.03 -6.53
CA GLY A 429 16.01 35.06 -7.29
C GLY A 429 15.14 34.45 -8.42
N PRO A 430 14.00 35.07 -8.79
CA PRO A 430 13.07 34.52 -9.79
C PRO A 430 13.71 34.19 -11.15
N ALA A 431 14.77 34.91 -11.55
CA ALA A 431 15.50 34.64 -12.79
C ALA A 431 16.19 33.26 -12.79
N ALA A 432 16.85 32.89 -11.69
CA ALA A 432 17.51 31.58 -11.54
C ALA A 432 16.49 30.44 -11.46
N LEU A 433 15.38 30.65 -10.74
CA LEU A 433 14.29 29.67 -10.70
C LEU A 433 13.69 29.42 -12.09
N ASN A 434 13.47 30.47 -12.88
CA ASN A 434 13.00 30.36 -14.26
C ASN A 434 14.01 29.63 -15.18
N GLU A 435 15.30 29.80 -14.97
CA GLU A 435 16.37 29.08 -15.70
C GLU A 435 16.30 27.56 -15.43
N PHE A 436 16.13 27.16 -14.16
CA PHE A 436 15.99 25.74 -13.77
C PHE A 436 14.77 25.07 -14.40
N LEU A 437 13.69 25.82 -14.68
CA LEU A 437 12.55 25.26 -15.42
C LEU A 437 12.95 24.86 -16.83
N SER A 438 13.82 25.65 -17.46
CA SER A 438 14.23 25.50 -18.87
C SER A 438 13.04 25.52 -19.86
N LEU A 439 11.98 26.27 -19.51
CA LEU A 439 10.75 26.45 -20.30
C LEU A 439 10.64 27.88 -20.83
N LYS A 440 10.21 28.03 -22.10
CA LYS A 440 10.13 29.30 -22.82
C LYS A 440 8.69 29.77 -22.99
N THR A 441 8.40 31.02 -22.58
CA THR A 441 7.06 31.61 -22.73
C THR A 441 6.61 31.59 -24.19
N GLY A 442 5.42 31.02 -24.43
CA GLY A 442 4.86 30.83 -25.77
C GLY A 442 5.18 29.50 -26.45
N GLU A 443 6.05 28.65 -25.89
CA GLU A 443 6.19 27.27 -26.36
C GLU A 443 5.04 26.37 -25.85
N LEU A 444 4.93 25.14 -26.35
CA LEU A 444 3.88 24.20 -25.92
C LEU A 444 4.07 23.81 -24.45
N ALA A 445 3.00 23.84 -23.65
CA ALA A 445 3.03 23.55 -22.22
C ALA A 445 3.14 22.04 -21.94
N ASP A 446 4.26 21.44 -22.33
CA ASP A 446 4.58 20.02 -22.13
C ASP A 446 4.56 19.66 -20.64
N GLY A 447 3.52 18.93 -20.23
CA GLY A 447 3.27 18.56 -18.84
C GLY A 447 4.35 17.67 -18.23
N LEU A 448 5.09 16.89 -19.05
CA LEU A 448 6.20 16.08 -18.55
C LEU A 448 7.43 16.95 -18.29
N LYS A 449 7.72 17.92 -19.18
CA LYS A 449 8.77 18.92 -18.92
C LYS A 449 8.45 19.80 -17.72
N ILE A 450 7.18 20.17 -17.53
CA ILE A 450 6.69 20.94 -16.37
C ILE A 450 6.83 20.14 -15.07
N ALA A 451 6.43 18.86 -15.04
CA ALA A 451 6.64 18.01 -13.87
C ALA A 451 8.13 17.88 -13.51
N GLY A 452 8.98 17.58 -14.50
CA GLY A 452 10.43 17.52 -14.30
C GLY A 452 11.07 18.87 -13.95
N ALA A 453 10.45 20.01 -14.32
CA ALA A 453 10.89 21.34 -13.91
C ALA A 453 10.67 21.59 -12.42
N TRP A 454 9.55 21.12 -11.86
CA TRP A 454 9.30 21.20 -10.42
C TRP A 454 10.23 20.28 -9.61
N GLU A 455 10.60 19.10 -10.14
CA GLU A 455 11.67 18.29 -9.52
C GLU A 455 13.02 19.01 -9.57
N ARG A 456 13.46 19.55 -10.72
CA ARG A 456 14.72 20.31 -10.80
C ARG A 456 14.79 21.46 -9.79
N VAL A 457 13.66 22.14 -9.54
CA VAL A 457 13.59 23.18 -8.50
C VAL A 457 13.74 22.57 -7.11
N ARG A 458 13.00 21.50 -6.77
CA ARG A 458 13.17 20.78 -5.49
C ARG A 458 14.60 20.29 -5.28
N ASP A 459 15.26 19.84 -6.34
CA ASP A 459 16.60 19.31 -6.32
C ASP A 459 17.65 20.40 -6.04
N GLU A 460 17.59 21.56 -6.70
CA GLU A 460 18.53 22.67 -6.46
C GLU A 460 18.40 23.28 -5.06
N TYR A 461 17.20 23.28 -4.46
CA TYR A 461 17.01 23.53 -3.03
C TYR A 461 17.59 22.39 -2.17
N GLY A 462 17.38 21.13 -2.57
CA GLY A 462 17.91 19.94 -1.89
C GLY A 462 19.45 19.87 -1.85
N ARG A 463 20.15 20.39 -2.87
CA ARG A 463 21.61 20.58 -2.88
C ARG A 463 22.10 21.56 -1.81
N ARG A 464 21.24 22.50 -1.41
CA ARG A 464 21.53 23.56 -0.43
C ARG A 464 21.02 23.23 0.98
N GLY A 465 20.62 21.98 1.23
CA GLY A 465 20.18 21.52 2.55
C GLY A 465 18.74 21.90 2.92
N TYR A 466 17.92 22.42 2.02
CA TYR A 466 16.50 22.70 2.29
C TYR A 466 15.68 21.40 2.20
N LEU A 467 15.71 20.60 3.27
CA LEU A 467 15.04 19.29 3.31
C LEU A 467 13.54 19.38 3.56
N ASP A 468 13.09 20.39 4.32
CA ASP A 468 11.67 20.61 4.65
C ASP A 468 10.92 21.44 3.59
N LEU A 469 11.53 21.65 2.41
CA LEU A 469 11.01 22.46 1.32
C LEU A 469 9.60 22.02 0.92
N LYS A 470 8.65 22.96 0.97
CA LYS A 470 7.34 22.82 0.33
C LYS A 470 7.29 23.69 -0.91
N LEU A 471 6.96 23.06 -2.04
CA LEU A 471 6.83 23.69 -3.35
C LEU A 471 5.40 23.43 -3.84
N GLU A 472 4.57 24.47 -3.88
CA GLU A 472 3.13 24.40 -4.17
C GLU A 472 2.79 25.11 -5.49
N PRO A 473 2.94 24.44 -6.66
CA PRO A 473 2.69 25.05 -7.95
C PRO A 473 1.20 24.98 -8.33
N GLN A 474 0.51 26.12 -8.35
CA GLN A 474 -0.90 26.22 -8.71
C GLN A 474 -1.07 26.68 -10.17
N PRO A 475 -1.69 25.88 -11.07
CA PRO A 475 -1.89 26.25 -12.46
C PRO A 475 -3.01 27.28 -12.62
N VAL A 476 -2.75 28.30 -13.45
CA VAL A 476 -3.70 29.35 -13.84
C VAL A 476 -3.93 29.22 -15.35
N PHE A 477 -5.11 28.74 -15.72
CA PHE A 477 -5.50 28.51 -17.11
C PHE A 477 -6.23 29.73 -17.70
N ASP A 478 -5.71 30.26 -18.79
CA ASP A 478 -6.38 31.20 -19.68
C ASP A 478 -6.83 30.44 -20.94
N ASP A 479 -8.10 30.03 -20.95
CA ASP A 479 -8.70 29.26 -22.04
C ASP A 479 -8.91 30.11 -23.31
N ALA A 480 -8.96 31.45 -23.20
CA ALA A 480 -9.14 32.36 -24.32
C ALA A 480 -7.80 32.59 -25.06
N ALA A 481 -6.71 32.84 -24.33
CA ALA A 481 -5.36 32.91 -24.89
C ALA A 481 -4.72 31.52 -25.11
N LYS A 482 -5.39 30.44 -24.70
CA LYS A 482 -4.86 29.06 -24.66
C LYS A 482 -3.49 29.00 -23.98
N ARG A 483 -3.38 29.64 -22.82
CA ARG A 483 -2.14 29.77 -22.05
C ARG A 483 -2.30 29.19 -20.64
N VAL A 484 -1.24 28.58 -20.12
CA VAL A 484 -1.15 28.17 -18.71
C VAL A 484 0.05 28.83 -18.07
N SER A 485 -0.21 29.63 -17.04
CA SER A 485 0.82 30.17 -16.13
C SER A 485 0.75 29.42 -14.80
N TYR A 486 1.75 29.57 -13.94
CA TYR A 486 1.71 29.04 -12.58
C TYR A 486 1.93 30.14 -11.55
N SER A 487 1.16 30.12 -10.47
CA SER A 487 1.49 30.85 -9.23
C SER A 487 2.07 29.83 -8.27
N VAL A 488 3.32 30.02 -7.84
CA VAL A 488 4.07 29.02 -7.09
C VAL A 488 4.47 29.59 -5.73
N THR A 489 3.90 29.00 -4.68
CA THR A 489 4.28 29.30 -3.29
C THR A 489 5.40 28.35 -2.87
N ILE A 490 6.43 28.92 -2.25
CA ILE A 490 7.55 28.20 -1.65
C ILE A 490 7.57 28.48 -0.15
N ALA A 491 7.69 27.42 0.65
CA ALA A 491 8.16 27.51 2.03
C ALA A 491 9.49 26.76 2.10
N GLU A 492 10.60 27.50 2.14
CA GLU A 492 11.96 26.95 2.00
C GLU A 492 12.35 26.02 3.16
N GLY A 493 11.93 26.37 4.38
CA GLY A 493 12.36 25.71 5.61
C GLY A 493 13.78 26.10 6.05
N PRO A 494 14.30 25.49 7.13
CA PRO A 494 15.69 25.68 7.55
C PRO A 494 16.68 24.99 6.58
N THR A 495 17.94 25.44 6.61
CA THR A 495 19.04 24.74 5.92
C THR A 495 19.69 23.74 6.85
N TYR A 496 19.81 22.49 6.40
CA TYR A 496 20.46 21.42 7.14
C TYR A 496 21.92 21.21 6.72
N ARG A 497 22.73 20.84 7.71
CA ARG A 497 24.11 20.41 7.57
C ARG A 497 24.27 18.95 7.99
N MET A 498 25.23 18.25 7.41
CA MET A 498 25.54 16.88 7.76
C MET A 498 25.86 16.76 9.27
N GLY A 499 25.09 15.94 9.98
CA GLY A 499 25.32 15.53 11.35
C GLY A 499 26.18 14.28 11.40
N GLU A 500 25.63 13.19 11.91
CA GLU A 500 26.29 11.90 12.05
C GLU A 500 25.85 10.90 10.97
N LEU A 501 26.76 10.02 10.55
CA LEU A 501 26.46 8.88 9.69
C LEU A 501 26.42 7.64 10.57
N VAL A 502 25.26 7.02 10.69
CA VAL A 502 25.01 5.81 11.48
C VAL A 502 24.75 4.66 10.52
N ILE A 503 25.56 3.61 10.61
CA ILE A 503 25.46 2.41 9.78
C ILE A 503 25.21 1.21 10.70
N THR A 504 24.17 0.44 10.43
CA THR A 504 23.81 -0.78 11.19
C THR A 504 23.75 -2.01 10.29
N GLY A 505 23.96 -3.19 10.89
CA GLY A 505 23.88 -4.50 10.23
C GLY A 505 25.08 -4.91 9.36
N LEU A 506 25.99 -4.00 9.02
CA LEU A 506 27.24 -4.35 8.36
C LEU A 506 28.29 -4.90 9.34
N SER A 507 29.22 -5.71 8.83
CA SER A 507 30.44 -6.05 9.56
C SER A 507 31.37 -4.83 9.64
N LEU A 508 32.17 -4.71 10.71
CA LEU A 508 33.11 -3.60 10.95
C LEU A 508 34.06 -3.31 9.76
N ALA A 509 34.37 -4.30 8.92
CA ALA A 509 35.19 -4.12 7.73
C ALA A 509 34.41 -3.55 6.54
N ALA A 510 33.13 -3.91 6.40
CA ALA A 510 32.24 -3.35 5.38
C ALA A 510 31.75 -1.94 5.77
N GLU A 511 31.42 -1.73 7.04
CA GLU A 511 31.09 -0.43 7.62
C GLU A 511 32.19 0.60 7.34
N ARG A 512 33.46 0.28 7.65
CA ARG A 512 34.61 1.15 7.36
C ARG A 512 34.72 1.51 5.88
N LYS A 513 34.60 0.53 4.97
CA LYS A 513 34.59 0.80 3.52
C LYS A 513 33.48 1.77 3.11
N LEU A 514 32.30 1.65 3.70
CA LEU A 514 31.17 2.53 3.39
C LEU A 514 31.35 3.94 3.97
N THR A 515 31.92 4.06 5.16
CA THR A 515 32.32 5.35 5.75
C THR A 515 33.45 6.02 4.98
N GLU A 516 34.42 5.26 4.47
CA GLU A 516 35.50 5.74 3.59
C GLU A 516 34.98 6.18 2.20
N ALA A 517 33.93 5.53 1.70
CA ALA A 517 33.24 5.91 0.47
C ALA A 517 32.28 7.11 0.63
N TRP A 518 31.93 7.49 1.86
CA TRP A 518 31.04 8.62 2.13
C TRP A 518 31.78 9.96 2.05
N ARG A 519 31.33 10.83 1.14
CA ARG A 519 32.06 12.03 0.70
C ARG A 519 31.55 13.34 1.31
N MET A 520 30.53 13.29 2.18
CA MET A 520 29.95 14.48 2.81
C MET A 520 30.35 14.56 4.30
N PRO A 521 31.45 15.25 4.68
CA PRO A 521 31.85 15.39 6.07
C PRO A 521 30.85 16.18 6.93
N ARG A 522 30.82 15.87 8.23
CA ARG A 522 30.04 16.57 9.26
C ARG A 522 30.25 18.09 9.19
N GLY A 523 29.16 18.85 9.27
CA GLY A 523 29.15 20.32 9.19
C GLY A 523 29.07 20.89 7.77
N GLN A 524 29.31 20.11 6.72
CA GLN A 524 29.02 20.52 5.34
C GLN A 524 27.50 20.73 5.16
N VAL A 525 27.10 21.65 4.28
CA VAL A 525 25.69 21.77 3.85
C VAL A 525 25.24 20.43 3.25
N PHE A 526 24.05 19.96 3.63
CA PHE A 526 23.58 18.66 3.22
C PHE A 526 23.11 18.68 1.76
N ASP A 527 23.89 18.09 0.84
CA ASP A 527 23.46 17.87 -0.54
C ASP A 527 22.63 16.59 -0.60
N ARG A 528 21.30 16.74 -0.70
CA ARG A 528 20.38 15.60 -0.82
C ARG A 528 20.62 14.78 -2.09
N LEU A 529 21.03 15.39 -3.20
CA LEU A 529 21.24 14.67 -4.45
C LEU A 529 22.46 13.75 -4.37
N TYR A 530 23.51 14.16 -3.66
CA TYR A 530 24.61 13.26 -3.34
C TYR A 530 24.14 12.06 -2.49
N PHE A 531 23.27 12.26 -1.50
CA PHE A 531 22.72 11.18 -0.69
C PHE A 531 21.86 10.22 -1.52
N ASP A 532 20.94 10.74 -2.34
CA ASP A 532 20.07 9.95 -3.21
C ASP A 532 20.91 9.17 -4.27
N GLU A 533 21.97 9.76 -4.82
CA GLU A 533 22.95 9.08 -5.71
C GLU A 533 23.76 7.99 -5.00
N PHE A 534 24.19 8.25 -3.76
CA PHE A 534 24.95 7.30 -2.94
C PHE A 534 24.11 6.07 -2.58
N LEU A 535 22.84 6.25 -2.24
CA LEU A 535 21.87 5.16 -2.07
C LEU A 535 21.65 4.38 -3.36
N ALA A 536 21.47 5.08 -4.49
CA ALA A 536 21.15 4.44 -5.77
C ALA A 536 22.33 3.64 -6.36
N THR A 537 23.56 4.14 -6.20
CA THR A 537 24.75 3.57 -6.88
C THR A 537 26.01 3.50 -6.01
N GLY A 538 26.26 4.47 -5.12
CA GLY A 538 27.49 4.55 -4.32
C GLY A 538 27.73 3.32 -3.43
N ILE A 539 26.67 2.80 -2.78
CA ILE A 539 26.72 1.55 -2.01
C ILE A 539 27.16 0.38 -2.90
N LYS A 540 26.51 0.21 -4.06
CA LYS A 540 26.82 -0.88 -5.01
C LYS A 540 28.24 -0.79 -5.58
N GLN A 541 28.75 0.41 -5.80
CA GLN A 541 30.13 0.64 -6.24
C GLN A 541 31.15 0.31 -5.14
N THR A 542 30.87 0.71 -3.89
CA THR A 542 31.70 0.43 -2.70
C THR A 542 31.89 -1.07 -2.47
N PHE A 543 30.87 -1.85 -2.85
CA PHE A 543 30.80 -3.29 -2.60
C PHE A 543 30.77 -4.13 -3.88
N ALA A 544 31.33 -3.64 -4.99
CA ALA A 544 31.31 -4.33 -6.29
C ALA A 544 31.91 -5.76 -6.26
N ASP A 545 32.84 -6.03 -5.35
CA ASP A 545 33.46 -7.35 -5.13
C ASP A 545 32.67 -8.28 -4.17
N TYR A 546 31.51 -7.85 -3.67
CA TYR A 546 30.75 -8.53 -2.61
C TYR A 546 29.28 -8.71 -3.00
N VAL A 547 28.71 -9.87 -2.64
CA VAL A 547 27.25 -10.04 -2.66
C VAL A 547 26.69 -9.42 -1.38
N ILE A 548 25.90 -8.35 -1.52
CA ILE A 548 25.15 -7.74 -0.43
C ILE A 548 23.65 -7.92 -0.66
N HIS A 549 22.99 -8.39 0.39
CA HIS A 549 21.55 -8.39 0.52
C HIS A 549 21.22 -7.61 1.80
N PRO A 550 20.16 -6.78 1.82
CA PRO A 550 19.44 -6.27 0.65
C PRO A 550 20.30 -5.32 -0.21
N GLU A 551 20.03 -5.24 -1.51
CA GLU A 551 20.76 -4.35 -2.44
C GLU A 551 20.53 -2.84 -2.18
N ARG A 552 19.50 -2.48 -1.42
CA ARG A 552 19.20 -1.13 -0.90
C ARG A 552 18.94 -1.27 0.60
N PRO A 553 19.68 -0.60 1.49
CA PRO A 553 19.39 -0.63 2.92
C PRO A 553 18.11 0.14 3.27
N GLY A 554 17.55 -0.14 4.45
CA GLY A 554 16.65 0.81 5.10
C GLY A 554 17.41 2.12 5.34
N HIS A 555 16.78 3.27 5.08
CA HIS A 555 17.47 4.55 5.18
C HIS A 555 16.54 5.65 5.68
N TRP A 556 17.06 6.51 6.55
CA TRP A 556 16.31 7.62 7.14
C TRP A 556 17.21 8.85 7.28
N LEU A 557 16.60 10.02 7.06
CA LEU A 557 17.19 11.31 7.41
C LEU A 557 16.53 11.79 8.69
N ARG A 558 17.31 11.94 9.76
CA ARG A 558 16.83 12.48 11.04
C ARG A 558 17.19 13.95 11.12
N THR A 559 16.25 14.82 10.78
CA THR A 559 16.41 16.27 10.90
C THR A 559 16.33 16.71 12.36
N HIS A 560 17.19 17.67 12.73
CA HIS A 560 17.21 18.37 14.01
C HIS A 560 17.09 19.88 13.73
N PRO A 561 15.86 20.43 13.68
CA PRO A 561 15.65 21.83 13.29
C PRO A 561 16.38 22.83 14.19
N GLU A 562 16.39 22.57 15.50
CA GLU A 562 17.01 23.41 16.54
C GLU A 562 18.53 23.65 16.32
N THR A 563 19.22 22.69 15.72
CA THR A 563 20.67 22.74 15.47
C THR A 563 21.03 22.93 13.99
N GLY A 564 20.04 22.91 13.09
CA GLY A 564 20.28 22.94 11.64
C GLY A 564 21.10 21.74 11.14
N THR A 565 20.96 20.57 11.77
CA THR A 565 21.71 19.35 11.41
C THR A 565 20.80 18.19 11.02
N VAL A 566 21.28 17.30 10.17
CA VAL A 566 20.58 16.07 9.77
C VAL A 566 21.51 14.87 9.88
N ASP A 567 21.09 13.84 10.62
CA ASP A 567 21.83 12.57 10.68
C ASP A 567 21.34 11.64 9.58
N VAL A 568 22.25 10.85 9.02
CA VAL A 568 21.97 9.81 8.02
C VAL A 568 22.04 8.45 8.70
N LEU A 569 20.94 7.70 8.66
CA LEU A 569 20.86 6.34 9.18
C LEU A 569 20.73 5.35 8.02
N LEU A 570 21.60 4.33 7.98
CA LEU A 570 21.60 3.25 6.98
C LEU A 570 21.56 1.88 7.68
N ASP A 571 20.49 1.12 7.50
CA ASP A 571 20.26 -0.20 8.12
C ASP A 571 20.27 -1.33 7.08
N PHE A 572 21.28 -2.19 7.17
CA PHE A 572 21.42 -3.41 6.37
C PHE A 572 20.87 -4.59 7.19
N LYS A 573 20.23 -5.58 6.55
CA LYS A 573 19.50 -6.67 7.21
C LYS A 573 19.95 -8.05 6.74
#